data_AF-A0A9C9KRX2-F1
#
_entry.id   AF-A0A9C9KRX2-F1
#
_cell.length_a   1.000
_cell.length_b   1.000
_cell.length_c   1.000
_cell.angle_alpha   90.00
_cell.angle_beta   90.00
_cell.angle_gamma   90.00
#
_symmetry.space_group_name_H-M   'P 1'
#
loop_
_entity.id
_entity.type
_entity.pdbx_description
1 polymer ?
#
loop_
_entity_poly.entity_id
_entity_poly.type
_entity_poly.pdbx_seq_one_letter_code
_entity_poly.pdbx_strand_id
1 'polypeptide(L)'
;MLTVELLSLVTFILALLCALISFVVLAVLGRTRMKVVDKYIYGHAFEHDSIFFQMARLPQYILVFSSRWYAKRTGQLEFYEHFDKKFKQPFLVAYLIVLFGVVMMVLSWVITEYYI
;
A
#
# COMPACT_ATOMS: atom_id res chain seq x y z
N MET A 1 -15.23 3.61 -30.87
CA MET A 1 -14.39 2.41 -30.79
C MET A 1 -12.94 2.77 -30.48
N LEU A 2 -12.15 3.32 -31.41
CA LEU A 2 -10.72 3.62 -31.19
C LEU A 2 -10.40 4.41 -29.90
N THR A 3 -11.22 5.42 -29.57
CA THR A 3 -11.02 6.26 -28.38
C THR A 3 -11.26 5.52 -27.07
N VAL A 4 -12.20 4.57 -27.05
CA VAL A 4 -12.58 3.79 -25.87
C VAL A 4 -11.55 2.68 -25.62
N GLU A 5 -11.10 2.02 -26.68
CA GLU A 5 -10.00 1.05 -26.63
C GLU A 5 -8.71 1.67 -26.12
N LEU A 6 -8.35 2.86 -26.63
CA LEU A 6 -7.18 3.61 -26.16
C LEU A 6 -7.31 3.97 -24.67
N LEU A 7 -8.50 4.40 -24.23
CA LEU A 7 -8.75 4.72 -22.83
C LEU A 7 -8.60 3.48 -21.93
N SER A 8 -9.17 2.34 -22.32
CA SER A 8 -9.00 1.07 -21.58
C SER A 8 -7.53 0.68 -21.48
N LEU A 9 -6.79 0.73 -22.59
CA LEU A 9 -5.36 0.43 -22.62
C LEU A 9 -4.55 1.35 -21.69
N VAL A 10 -4.81 2.66 -21.72
CA VAL A 10 -4.13 3.62 -20.84
C VAL A 10 -4.43 3.31 -19.36
N THR A 11 -5.70 3.07 -19.01
CA THR A 11 -6.07 2.73 -17.62
C THR A 11 -5.43 1.43 -17.15
N PHE A 12 -5.33 0.42 -18.02
CA PHE A 12 -4.65 -0.84 -17.74
C PHE A 12 -3.13 -0.64 -17.51
N ILE A 13 -2.47 0.11 -18.39
CA ILE A 13 -1.04 0.43 -18.25
C ILE A 13 -0.78 1.19 -16.93
N LEU A 14 -1.65 2.15 -16.58
CA LEU A 14 -1.54 2.87 -15.31
C LEU A 14 -1.69 1.93 -14.11
N ALA A 15 -2.62 0.99 -14.14
CA ALA A 15 -2.78 -0.02 -13.11
C ALA A 15 -1.51 -0.88 -12.95
N LEU A 16 -0.92 -1.34 -14.06
CA LEU A 16 0.32 -2.12 -14.07
C LEU A 16 1.51 -1.32 -13.49
N LEU A 17 1.66 -0.05 -13.88
CA LEU A 17 2.71 0.81 -13.35
C LEU A 17 2.55 1.03 -11.84
N CYS A 18 1.32 1.22 -11.37
CA CYS A 18 1.05 1.35 -9.94
C CYS A 18 1.38 0.07 -9.18
N ALA A 19 1.07 -1.11 -9.73
CA ALA A 19 1.43 -2.39 -9.14
C ALA A 19 2.95 -2.57 -9.03
N LEU A 20 3.70 -2.26 -10.10
CA LEU A 20 5.16 -2.31 -10.12
C LEU A 20 5.79 -1.35 -9.11
N ILE A 21 5.38 -0.08 -9.12
CA ILE A 21 5.88 0.94 -8.18
C ILE A 21 5.57 0.52 -6.74
N SER A 22 4.36 0.07 -6.47
CA SER A 22 3.96 -0.40 -5.14
C SER A 22 4.81 -1.58 -4.68
N PHE A 23 5.08 -2.54 -5.57
CA PHE A 23 5.94 -3.69 -5.26
C PHE A 23 7.37 -3.27 -4.89
N VAL A 24 7.98 -2.34 -5.65
CA VAL A 24 9.32 -1.83 -5.34
C VAL A 24 9.33 -1.08 -4.01
N VAL A 25 8.36 -0.19 -3.79
CA VAL A 25 8.24 0.56 -2.53
C VAL A 25 8.06 -0.41 -1.36
N LEU A 26 7.26 -1.47 -1.53
CA LEU A 26 7.05 -2.49 -0.52
C LEU A 26 8.33 -3.25 -0.20
N ALA A 27 9.09 -3.69 -1.20
CA ALA A 27 10.36 -4.36 -0.97
C ALA A 27 11.35 -3.47 -0.20
N VAL A 28 11.39 -2.17 -0.51
CA VAL A 28 12.24 -1.19 0.19
C VAL A 28 11.75 -0.98 1.64
N LEU A 29 10.44 -0.85 1.85
CA LEU A 29 9.86 -0.69 3.19
C LEU A 29 10.06 -1.94 4.04
N GLY A 30 9.87 -3.12 3.46
CA GLY A 30 10.09 -4.42 4.06
C GLY A 30 11.51 -4.58 4.61
N ARG A 31 12.52 -4.16 3.84
CA ARG A 31 13.93 -4.23 4.24
C ARG A 31 14.36 -3.18 5.25
N THR A 32 13.61 -2.09 5.41
CA THR A 32 14.00 -0.94 6.23
C THR A 32 13.01 -0.69 7.36
N ARG A 33 11.93 0.04 7.08
CA ARG A 33 11.01 0.58 8.09
C ARG A 33 10.13 -0.48 8.71
N MET A 34 9.72 -1.51 7.96
CA MET A 34 8.92 -2.60 8.51
C MET A 34 9.68 -3.36 9.60
N LYS A 35 11.00 -3.56 9.46
CA LYS A 35 11.80 -4.19 10.53
C LYS A 35 11.78 -3.40 11.84
N VAL A 36 11.73 -2.07 11.77
CA VAL A 36 11.62 -1.21 12.96
C VAL A 36 10.24 -1.34 13.60
N VAL A 37 9.20 -1.33 12.78
CA VAL A 37 7.81 -1.56 13.23
C VAL A 37 7.66 -2.95 13.85
N ASP A 38 8.23 -3.97 13.20
CA ASP A 38 8.21 -5.35 13.66
C ASP A 38 8.91 -5.50 15.01
N LYS A 39 10.09 -4.87 15.17
CA LYS A 39 10.80 -4.88 16.45
C LYS A 39 10.00 -4.21 17.57
N TYR A 40 9.25 -3.16 17.26
CA TYR A 40 8.38 -2.50 18.24
C TYR A 40 7.19 -3.39 18.64
N ILE A 41 6.53 -4.02 17.67
CA ILE A 41 5.31 -4.82 17.92
C ILE A 41 5.63 -6.20 18.50
N TYR A 42 6.63 -6.89 17.95
CA TYR A 42 6.93 -8.29 18.23
C TYR A 42 8.20 -8.49 19.08
N GLY A 43 8.89 -7.40 19.45
CA GLY A 43 10.15 -7.45 20.21
C GLY A 43 11.38 -7.90 19.40
N HIS A 44 11.21 -8.31 18.15
CA HIS A 44 12.28 -8.74 17.25
C HIS A 44 11.99 -8.36 15.80
N ALA A 45 13.04 -8.25 14.99
CA ALA A 45 12.91 -8.02 13.56
C ALA A 45 12.93 -9.35 12.79
N PHE A 46 12.09 -9.49 11.77
CA PHE A 46 12.12 -10.64 10.88
C PHE A 46 13.22 -10.43 9.82
N GLU A 47 14.36 -11.09 10.00
CA GLU A 47 15.55 -10.89 9.16
C GLU A 47 15.36 -11.41 7.72
N HIS A 48 14.72 -12.57 7.60
CA HIS A 48 14.51 -13.32 6.35
C HIS A 48 13.02 -13.42 5.98
N ASP A 49 12.29 -12.32 6.18
CA ASP A 49 10.86 -12.34 5.89
C ASP A 49 10.57 -12.39 4.39
N SER A 50 9.59 -13.21 4.00
CA SER A 50 9.15 -13.28 2.61
C SER A 50 8.34 -12.04 2.25
N ILE A 51 8.35 -11.66 0.97
CA ILE A 51 7.55 -10.51 0.52
C ILE A 51 6.04 -10.74 0.71
N PHE A 52 5.59 -11.99 0.70
CA PHE A 52 4.19 -12.35 0.96
C PHE A 52 3.79 -12.06 2.41
N PHE A 53 4.65 -12.41 3.37
CA PHE A 53 4.42 -12.11 4.78
C PHE A 53 4.51 -10.61 5.07
N GLN A 54 5.39 -9.89 4.37
CA GLN A 54 5.44 -8.43 4.44
C GLN A 54 4.11 -7.82 3.94
N MET A 55 3.62 -8.27 2.79
CA MET A 55 2.35 -7.81 2.22
C MET A 55 1.15 -8.09 3.12
N ALA A 56 1.13 -9.23 3.83
CA ALA A 56 0.04 -9.56 4.74
C ALA A 56 -0.02 -8.63 5.97
N ARG A 57 1.13 -8.15 6.46
CA ARG A 57 1.22 -7.32 7.68
C ARG A 57 1.08 -5.82 7.40
N LEU A 58 1.54 -5.38 6.24
CA LEU A 58 1.55 -3.98 5.85
C LEU A 58 0.18 -3.26 6.01
N PRO A 59 -0.98 -3.86 5.65
CA PRO A 59 -2.28 -3.23 5.87
C PRO A 59 -2.53 -2.84 7.33
N GLN A 60 -2.07 -3.65 8.28
CA GLN A 60 -2.24 -3.37 9.70
C GLN A 60 -1.47 -2.09 10.09
N TYR A 61 -0.23 -1.95 9.62
CA TYR A 61 0.59 -0.78 9.90
C TYR A 61 0.02 0.49 9.27
N ILE A 62 -0.42 0.37 8.01
CA ILE A 62 -1.03 1.47 7.25
C ILE A 62 -2.29 1.97 7.94
N LEU A 63 -3.20 1.07 8.33
CA LEU A 63 -4.47 1.46 8.93
C LEU A 63 -4.24 2.28 10.20
N VAL A 64 -3.31 1.86 11.05
CA VAL A 64 -2.96 2.62 12.25
C VAL A 64 -2.30 3.94 11.91
N PHE A 65 -1.34 3.96 10.98
CA PHE A 65 -0.67 5.18 10.54
C PHE A 65 -1.57 6.17 9.79
N SER A 66 -2.68 5.72 9.23
CA SER A 66 -3.60 6.54 8.44
C SER A 66 -4.33 7.58 9.30
N SER A 67 -4.64 7.27 10.55
CA SER A 67 -5.47 8.12 11.39
C SER A 67 -5.21 7.92 12.88
N ARG A 68 -4.93 9.03 13.59
CA ARG A 68 -4.86 9.04 15.05
C ARG A 68 -6.18 8.60 15.69
N TRP A 69 -7.31 8.94 15.08
CA TRP A 69 -8.63 8.52 15.57
C TRP A 69 -8.79 6.99 15.47
N TYR A 70 -8.38 6.39 14.35
CA TYR A 70 -8.40 4.94 14.18
C TYR A 70 -7.50 4.26 15.21
N ALA A 71 -6.26 4.74 15.35
CA ALA A 71 -5.32 4.25 16.36
C ALA A 71 -5.87 4.31 17.79
N LYS A 72 -6.58 5.40 18.14
CA LYS A 72 -7.25 5.53 19.44
C LYS A 72 -8.35 4.48 19.63
N ARG A 73 -9.13 4.17 18.59
CA ARG A 73 -10.22 3.18 18.65
C ARG A 73 -9.72 1.75 18.71
N THR A 74 -8.58 1.45 18.11
CA THR A 74 -7.95 0.12 18.14
C THR A 74 -7.00 -0.09 19.31
N GLY A 75 -6.85 0.90 20.21
CA GLY A 75 -5.93 0.83 21.35
C GLY A 75 -4.45 0.94 20.97
N GLN A 76 -4.14 1.38 19.75
CA GLN A 76 -2.78 1.48 19.20
C GLN A 76 -2.29 2.94 19.14
N LEU A 77 -2.78 3.78 20.05
CA LEU A 77 -2.42 5.21 20.09
C LEU A 77 -0.93 5.41 20.39
N GLU A 78 -0.37 4.67 21.35
CA GLU A 78 1.05 4.74 21.69
C GLU A 78 1.93 4.37 20.50
N PHE A 79 1.56 3.31 19.76
CA PHE A 79 2.23 2.93 18.51
C PHE A 79 2.19 4.07 17.48
N TYR A 80 1.03 4.71 17.29
CA TYR A 80 0.89 5.82 16.35
C TYR A 80 1.77 7.03 16.74
N GLU A 81 1.82 7.35 18.02
CA GLU A 81 2.55 8.50 18.57
C GLU A 81 4.06 8.24 18.66
N HIS A 82 4.49 6.98 18.79
CA HIS A 82 5.89 6.59 18.79
C HIS A 82 6.60 6.91 17.47
N PHE A 83 5.91 6.76 16.33
CA PHE A 83 6.49 6.99 15.01
C PHE A 83 6.19 8.39 14.48
N ASP A 84 7.24 9.09 14.06
CA ASP A 84 7.14 10.42 13.46
C ASP A 84 6.34 10.42 12.13
N LYS A 85 5.77 11.57 11.79
CA LYS A 85 5.05 11.76 10.52
C LYS A 85 5.89 11.37 9.29
N LYS A 86 7.18 11.75 9.26
CA LYS A 86 8.11 11.40 8.18
C LYS A 86 8.37 9.89 8.11
N PHE A 87 8.30 9.19 9.24
CA PHE A 87 8.42 7.73 9.29
C PHE A 87 7.20 7.05 8.65
N LYS A 88 6.00 7.56 8.96
CA LYS A 88 4.71 7.03 8.51
C LYS A 88 4.42 7.26 7.02
N GLN A 89 4.89 8.38 6.47
CA GLN A 89 4.57 8.82 5.10
C GLN A 89 4.76 7.76 4.00
N PRO A 90 5.89 7.05 3.90
CA PRO A 90 6.08 6.06 2.84
C PRO A 90 5.08 4.90 2.88
N PHE A 91 4.62 4.48 4.07
CA PHE A 91 3.56 3.47 4.18
C PHE A 91 2.25 3.99 3.58
N LEU A 92 1.91 5.25 3.86
CA LEU A 92 0.71 5.89 3.32
C LEU A 92 0.81 6.11 1.81
N VAL A 93 1.98 6.53 1.31
CA VAL A 93 2.22 6.68 -0.13
C VAL A 93 2.09 5.34 -0.85
N ALA A 94 2.71 4.28 -0.32
CA ALA A 94 2.58 2.94 -0.87
C ALA A 94 1.11 2.50 -0.94
N TYR A 95 0.35 2.75 0.13
CA TYR A 95 -1.08 2.45 0.17
C TYR A 95 -1.89 3.22 -0.88
N LEU A 96 -1.63 4.52 -1.04
CA LEU A 96 -2.35 5.36 -1.99
C LEU A 96 -2.05 4.95 -3.45
N ILE A 97 -0.81 4.55 -3.75
CA ILE A 97 -0.46 4.05 -5.09
C ILE A 97 -1.19 2.74 -5.37
N VAL A 98 -1.27 1.82 -4.40
CA VAL A 98 -2.06 0.58 -4.54
C VAL A 98 -3.54 0.91 -4.77
N LEU A 99 -4.13 1.78 -3.95
CA LEU A 99 -5.53 2.17 -4.07
C LEU A 99 -5.82 2.77 -5.46
N PHE A 100 -4.96 3.67 -5.93
CA PHE A 100 -5.09 4.28 -7.24
C PHE A 100 -4.97 3.25 -8.37
N GLY A 101 -4.02 2.30 -8.25
CA GLY A 101 -3.88 1.19 -9.20
C GLY A 101 -5.12 0.31 -9.27
N VAL A 102 -5.73 -0.02 -8.12
CA VAL A 102 -6.98 -0.79 -8.06
C VAL A 102 -8.13 -0.04 -8.74
N VAL A 103 -8.27 1.27 -8.48
CA VAL A 103 -9.29 2.09 -9.15
C VAL A 103 -9.10 2.08 -10.67
N MET A 104 -7.86 2.24 -11.15
CA MET A 104 -7.56 2.18 -12.59
C MET A 104 -7.87 0.82 -13.19
N MET A 105 -7.61 -0.27 -12.47
CA MET A 105 -7.94 -1.63 -12.90
C MET A 105 -9.46 -1.84 -13.02
N VAL A 106 -10.23 -1.37 -12.02
CA VAL A 106 -11.70 -1.45 -12.05
C VAL A 106 -12.26 -0.60 -13.20
N LEU A 107 -11.74 0.60 -13.42
CA LEU A 107 -12.14 1.44 -14.55
C LEU A 107 -11.86 0.76 -15.89
N SER A 108 -10.66 0.18 -16.06
CA SER A 108 -10.30 -0.57 -17.27
C SER A 108 -11.26 -1.72 -17.52
N TRP A 109 -11.61 -2.47 -16.47
CA TRP A 109 -12.58 -3.57 -16.57
C TRP A 109 -13.97 -3.09 -16.98
N VAL A 110 -14.48 -2.02 -16.36
CA VAL A 110 -15.79 -1.43 -16.70
C VAL A 110 -15.81 -0.91 -18.14
N ILE A 111 -14.74 -0.26 -18.61
CA ILE A 111 -14.65 0.22 -19.99
C ILE A 111 -14.68 -0.95 -20.97
N THR A 112 -13.92 -2.00 -20.66
CA THR A 112 -13.81 -3.19 -21.52
C THR A 112 -15.12 -3.97 -21.58
N GLU A 113 -15.84 -4.11 -20.47
CA GLU A 113 -17.07 -4.91 -20.42
C GLU A 113 -18.29 -4.17 -21.01
N TYR A 114 -18.38 -2.85 -20.81
CA TYR A 114 -19.60 -2.10 -21.12
C TYR A 114 -19.50 -1.19 -22.36
N TYR A 115 -18.30 -0.93 -22.89
CA TYR A 115 -18.10 0.10 -23.93
C TYR A 115 -17.24 -0.34 -25.13
N ILE A 116 -16.59 -1.51 -25.07
CA ILE A 116 -15.83 -2.13 -26.18
C ILE A 116 -16.62 -3.35 -26.65
#